data_AF-A0A5C8VDC4-F1
#
_entry.id   AF-A0A5C8VDC4-F1
#
_cell.length_a   1.000
_cell.length_b   1.000
_cell.length_c   1.000
_cell.angle_alpha   90.00
_cell.angle_beta   90.00
_cell.angle_gamma   90.00
#
_symmetry.space_group_name_H-M   'P 1'
#
loop_
_entity.id
_entity.type
_entity.pdbx_description
1 polymer ?
#
loop_
_entity_poly.entity_id
_entity_poly.type
_entity_poly.pdbx_seq_one_letter_code
_entity_poly.pdbx_strand_id
1 'polypeptide(L)'
;MQTTQTSTAGAAEADLAAAFAAWAGLPGLAAALDDRDGLHFVIDPADGRILLASPAGQALCAALGQADRATLARQVARANPQDTAPRLARLALDARRIAPPALCQVVRGTRDDGRPVFLVIPTAPVKLPRPRPATPAVQQPEAPASEPPPAAVPVETLALKTGDRFLWRSDASGALTTLTGSEGLTGLIGQRWQDLAGNGRITGADGMFAALGERMTFRAEPACLDLGDGPFQVELSGAPLGRGDAAFSGFGGFGLVRSVPAARVANTASAPIAPAATPEEPLAPDASALSVPAPTAPEPASAEPAAAVAVPPADCAAPIPAEPEPTIASDERQPEAPAVPNDAPAAAAPFEPPAPAATVEPPPLSTDEHAAFREIARALGARYAGDDAETESPAPRGGAVMPFPGPNTGPNT
;
A
#
# COMPACT_ATOMS: atom_id res chain seq x y z
N MET A 1 25.42 -35.70 27.58
CA MET A 1 23.95 -35.66 27.70
C MET A 1 23.39 -35.36 26.31
N GLN A 2 22.66 -36.30 25.71
CA GLN A 2 21.98 -36.09 24.43
C GLN A 2 20.61 -35.47 24.72
N THR A 3 20.40 -34.20 24.35
CA THR A 3 19.07 -33.59 24.33
C THR A 3 18.37 -34.03 23.05
N THR A 4 17.46 -34.98 23.17
CA THR A 4 16.49 -35.30 22.11
C THR A 4 15.57 -34.11 21.90
N GLN A 5 15.81 -33.32 20.85
CA GLN A 5 14.86 -32.32 20.37
C GLN A 5 13.66 -33.07 19.78
N THR A 6 12.57 -33.15 20.54
CA THR A 6 11.28 -33.60 20.03
C THR A 6 10.85 -32.64 18.93
N SER A 7 10.71 -33.14 17.72
CA SER A 7 10.35 -32.34 16.54
C SER A 7 8.99 -31.68 16.73
N THR A 8 8.99 -30.36 16.95
CA THR A 8 7.77 -29.52 17.08
C THR A 8 6.84 -29.65 15.87
N ALA A 9 7.35 -30.09 14.72
CA ALA A 9 6.56 -30.31 13.51
C ALA A 9 5.44 -31.34 13.71
N GLY A 10 5.67 -32.43 14.46
CA GLY A 10 4.66 -33.47 14.64
C GLY A 10 3.48 -33.07 15.53
N ALA A 11 3.69 -32.16 16.48
CA ALA A 11 2.62 -31.65 17.33
C ALA A 11 1.71 -30.66 16.58
N ALA A 12 2.30 -29.79 15.76
CA ALA A 12 1.53 -28.85 14.95
C ALA A 12 0.68 -29.56 13.88
N GLU A 13 1.18 -30.67 13.34
CA GLU A 13 0.44 -31.50 12.38
C GLU A 13 -0.73 -32.23 13.05
N ALA A 14 -0.55 -32.73 14.29
CA ALA A 14 -1.63 -33.33 15.06
C ALA A 14 -2.78 -32.34 15.29
N ASP A 15 -2.48 -31.10 15.71
CA ASP A 15 -3.47 -30.04 15.97
C ASP A 15 -4.27 -29.58 14.73
N LEU A 16 -3.83 -29.98 13.53
CA LEU A 16 -4.42 -29.62 12.24
C LEU A 16 -5.16 -30.79 11.59
N ALA A 17 -5.21 -31.97 12.22
CA ALA A 17 -5.78 -33.17 11.63
C ALA A 17 -7.26 -32.98 11.21
N ALA A 18 -8.08 -32.34 12.06
CA ALA A 18 -9.47 -32.06 11.74
C ALA A 18 -9.60 -31.10 10.53
N ALA A 19 -8.74 -30.09 10.43
CA ALA A 19 -8.72 -29.15 9.30
C ALA A 19 -8.39 -29.87 7.99
N PHE A 20 -7.34 -30.70 7.98
CA PHE A 20 -6.95 -31.46 6.78
C PHE A 20 -8.01 -32.47 6.36
N ALA A 21 -8.68 -33.15 7.30
CA ALA A 21 -9.79 -34.03 6.99
C ALA A 21 -10.96 -33.28 6.32
N ALA A 22 -11.29 -32.08 6.81
CA ALA A 22 -12.31 -31.23 6.20
C ALA A 22 -11.90 -30.77 4.78
N TRP A 23 -10.66 -30.31 4.60
CA TRP A 23 -10.16 -29.85 3.30
C TRP A 23 -10.04 -30.97 2.26
N ALA A 24 -9.66 -32.18 2.68
CA ALA A 24 -9.62 -33.36 1.82
C ALA A 24 -11.03 -33.78 1.34
N GLY A 25 -12.08 -33.41 2.08
CA GLY A 25 -13.47 -33.59 1.65
C GLY A 25 -13.95 -32.61 0.58
N LEU A 26 -13.21 -31.52 0.33
CA LEU A 26 -13.59 -30.49 -0.64
C LEU A 26 -13.13 -30.88 -2.06
N PRO A 27 -14.05 -30.95 -3.06
CA PRO A 27 -13.68 -31.21 -4.45
C PRO A 27 -12.67 -30.18 -4.96
N GLY A 28 -11.59 -30.64 -5.59
CA GLY A 28 -10.52 -29.81 -6.13
C GLY A 28 -9.35 -29.53 -5.17
N LEU A 29 -9.58 -29.61 -3.84
CA LEU A 29 -8.51 -29.50 -2.85
C LEU A 29 -7.83 -30.84 -2.59
N ALA A 30 -8.59 -31.93 -2.56
CA ALA A 30 -8.05 -33.28 -2.36
C ALA A 30 -6.86 -33.58 -3.28
N ALA A 31 -7.03 -33.35 -4.59
CA ALA A 31 -5.98 -33.58 -5.58
C ALA A 31 -4.73 -32.70 -5.36
N ALA A 32 -4.91 -31.45 -4.89
CA ALA A 32 -3.80 -30.55 -4.61
C ALA A 32 -3.06 -30.90 -3.31
N LEU A 33 -3.76 -31.50 -2.35
CA LEU A 33 -3.17 -31.99 -1.09
C LEU A 33 -2.47 -33.34 -1.26
N ASP A 34 -2.95 -34.19 -2.17
CA ASP A 34 -2.32 -35.47 -2.52
C ASP A 34 -1.05 -35.30 -3.37
N ASP A 35 -0.90 -34.14 -4.03
CA ASP A 35 0.32 -33.80 -4.78
C ASP A 35 1.49 -33.54 -3.83
N ARG A 36 2.43 -34.48 -3.78
CA ARG A 36 3.63 -34.40 -2.94
C ARG A 36 4.58 -33.27 -3.32
N ASP A 37 4.56 -32.86 -4.57
CA ASP A 37 5.37 -31.75 -5.08
C ASP A 37 4.59 -30.42 -5.04
N GLY A 38 3.30 -30.50 -4.66
CA GLY A 38 2.41 -29.36 -4.51
C GLY A 38 2.88 -28.38 -3.43
N LEU A 39 2.88 -27.09 -3.78
CA LEU A 39 3.15 -26.02 -2.83
C LEU A 39 1.87 -25.69 -2.07
N HIS A 40 1.87 -25.93 -0.76
CA HIS A 40 0.80 -25.45 0.13
C HIS A 40 1.36 -25.11 1.50
N PHE A 41 0.67 -24.25 2.23
CA PHE A 41 0.99 -23.95 3.64
C PHE A 41 -0.26 -23.50 4.39
N VAL A 42 -0.20 -23.64 5.72
CA VAL A 42 -1.25 -23.25 6.66
C VAL A 42 -0.76 -22.06 7.48
N ILE A 43 -1.57 -21.01 7.54
CA ILE A 43 -1.27 -19.77 8.26
C ILE A 43 -2.31 -19.51 9.36
N ASP A 44 -1.84 -19.12 10.54
CA ASP A 44 -2.67 -18.60 11.63
C ASP A 44 -3.00 -17.13 11.35
N PRO A 45 -4.29 -16.76 11.27
CA PRO A 45 -4.68 -15.39 10.95
C PRO A 45 -4.44 -14.38 12.06
N ALA A 46 -4.30 -14.82 13.32
CA ALA A 46 -4.15 -13.91 14.44
C ALA A 46 -2.77 -13.23 14.45
N ASP A 47 -1.72 -13.98 14.14
CA ASP A 47 -0.33 -13.52 14.22
C ASP A 47 0.46 -13.70 12.91
N GLY A 48 -0.15 -14.31 11.88
CA GLY A 48 0.47 -14.61 10.59
C GLY A 48 1.49 -15.75 10.65
N ARG A 49 1.54 -16.50 11.75
CA ARG A 49 2.48 -17.62 11.89
C ARG A 49 2.15 -18.73 10.89
N ILE A 50 3.17 -19.23 10.21
CA ILE A 50 3.05 -20.43 9.39
C ILE A 50 3.06 -21.65 10.33
N LEU A 51 1.94 -22.37 10.38
CA LEU A 51 1.76 -23.54 11.23
C LEU A 51 2.28 -24.82 10.56
N LEU A 52 2.10 -24.92 9.25
CA LEU A 52 2.55 -26.04 8.43
C LEU A 52 2.93 -25.53 7.03
N ALA A 53 3.93 -26.14 6.42
CA ALA A 53 4.25 -25.94 5.01
C ALA A 53 4.63 -27.28 4.36
N SER A 54 4.13 -27.53 3.16
CA SER A 54 4.56 -28.66 2.33
C SER A 54 6.07 -28.57 2.05
N PRO A 55 6.74 -29.66 1.68
CA PRO A 55 8.17 -29.64 1.34
C PRO A 55 8.51 -28.53 0.32
N ALA A 56 7.70 -28.37 -0.73
CA ALA A 56 7.85 -27.30 -1.72
C ALA A 56 7.58 -25.89 -1.15
N GLY A 57 6.71 -25.77 -0.15
CA GLY A 57 6.37 -24.51 0.52
C GLY A 57 7.38 -24.04 1.59
N GLN A 58 8.25 -24.92 2.08
CA GLN A 58 9.19 -24.59 3.16
C GLN A 58 10.15 -23.46 2.79
N ALA A 59 10.76 -23.51 1.59
CA ALA A 59 11.69 -22.48 1.12
C ALA A 59 11.00 -21.10 0.98
N LEU A 60 9.76 -21.09 0.50
CA LEU A 60 8.95 -19.88 0.41
C LEU A 60 8.68 -19.29 1.81
N CYS A 61 8.18 -20.12 2.73
CA CYS A 61 7.82 -19.70 4.08
C CYS A 61 9.03 -19.23 4.89
N ALA A 62 10.20 -19.85 4.68
CA ALA A 62 11.46 -19.46 5.30
C ALA A 62 11.96 -18.10 4.80
N ALA A 63 11.69 -17.75 3.54
CA ALA A 63 12.07 -16.47 2.97
C ALA A 63 11.14 -15.30 3.37
N LEU A 64 9.92 -15.59 3.83
CA LEU A 64 8.98 -14.59 4.33
C LEU A 64 9.38 -14.15 5.74
N GLY A 65 9.73 -12.87 5.90
CA GLY A 65 9.96 -12.27 7.21
C GLY A 65 8.66 -12.08 8.00
N GLN A 66 8.76 -11.73 9.28
CA GLN A 66 7.59 -11.55 10.16
C GLN A 66 6.60 -10.50 9.64
N ALA A 67 7.11 -9.37 9.12
CA ALA A 67 6.27 -8.32 8.55
C ALA A 67 5.54 -8.77 7.26
N ASP A 68 6.20 -9.61 6.45
CA ASP A 68 5.62 -10.18 5.23
C ASP A 68 4.50 -11.16 5.57
N ARG A 69 4.74 -12.03 6.55
CA ARG A 69 3.75 -12.98 7.08
C ARG A 69 2.51 -12.28 7.64
N ALA A 70 2.69 -11.22 8.44
CA ALA A 70 1.57 -10.42 8.93
C ALA A 70 0.80 -9.73 7.79
N THR A 71 1.50 -9.32 6.73
CA THR A 71 0.84 -8.77 5.52
C THR A 71 0.06 -9.84 4.78
N LEU A 72 0.65 -11.02 4.60
CA LEU A 72 0.02 -12.17 3.95
C LEU A 72 -1.25 -12.60 4.70
N ALA A 73 -1.20 -12.68 6.03
CA ALA A 73 -2.36 -12.99 6.86
C ALA A 73 -3.50 -11.98 6.65
N ARG A 74 -3.19 -10.67 6.57
CA ARG A 74 -4.19 -9.65 6.23
C ARG A 74 -4.77 -9.80 4.83
N GLN A 75 -3.95 -10.18 3.84
CA GLN A 75 -4.44 -10.44 2.48
C GLN A 75 -5.38 -11.66 2.44
N VAL A 76 -5.01 -12.73 3.13
CA VAL A 76 -5.83 -13.93 3.29
C VAL A 76 -7.15 -13.61 3.99
N ALA A 77 -7.11 -12.87 5.11
CA ALA A 77 -8.32 -12.44 5.81
C ALA A 77 -9.25 -11.58 4.94
N ARG A 78 -8.68 -10.66 4.12
CA ARG A 78 -9.45 -9.84 3.16
C ARG A 78 -10.11 -10.65 2.05
N ALA A 79 -9.57 -11.81 1.70
CA ALA A 79 -10.22 -12.71 0.75
C ALA A 79 -11.50 -13.34 1.33
N ASN A 80 -11.73 -13.20 2.65
CA ASN A 80 -12.88 -13.73 3.38
C ASN A 80 -13.21 -15.19 3.01
N PRO A 81 -12.23 -16.11 3.13
CA PRO A 81 -12.45 -17.51 2.82
C PRO A 81 -13.51 -18.11 3.74
N GLN A 82 -14.37 -18.93 3.16
CA GLN A 82 -15.46 -19.60 3.85
C GLN A 82 -15.10 -21.07 4.10
N ASP A 83 -15.78 -21.71 5.03
CA ASP A 83 -15.50 -23.11 5.41
C ASP A 83 -15.92 -24.11 4.32
N THR A 84 -16.82 -23.71 3.40
CA THR A 84 -17.47 -24.63 2.45
C THR A 84 -16.86 -24.65 1.05
N ALA A 85 -16.07 -23.65 0.66
CA ALA A 85 -15.54 -23.57 -0.70
C ALA A 85 -14.21 -22.80 -0.80
N PRO A 86 -13.25 -23.30 -1.60
CA PRO A 86 -12.05 -22.55 -1.92
C PRO A 86 -12.37 -21.26 -2.65
N ARG A 87 -11.77 -20.16 -2.17
CA ARG A 87 -11.79 -18.87 -2.85
C ARG A 87 -10.48 -18.62 -3.56
N LEU A 88 -10.57 -18.05 -4.75
CA LEU A 88 -9.40 -17.56 -5.47
C LEU A 88 -9.06 -16.14 -5.02
N ALA A 89 -7.81 -15.92 -4.62
CA ALA A 89 -7.30 -14.62 -4.21
C ALA A 89 -5.91 -14.37 -4.81
N ARG A 90 -5.61 -13.11 -5.09
CA ARG A 90 -4.26 -12.67 -5.51
C ARG A 90 -3.44 -12.31 -4.27
N LEU A 91 -2.46 -13.15 -3.94
CA LEU A 91 -1.60 -13.00 -2.76
C LEU A 91 -0.18 -12.63 -3.16
N ALA A 92 0.45 -11.73 -2.40
CA ALA A 92 1.85 -11.38 -2.59
C ALA A 92 2.71 -12.38 -1.81
N LEU A 93 3.25 -13.39 -2.50
CA LEU A 93 4.10 -14.43 -1.91
C LEU A 93 5.60 -14.07 -1.97
N ASP A 94 5.97 -12.99 -2.66
CA ASP A 94 7.34 -12.48 -2.72
C ASP A 94 7.54 -11.35 -1.70
N ALA A 95 8.41 -11.59 -0.71
CA ALA A 95 8.80 -10.60 0.29
C ALA A 95 9.35 -9.31 -0.33
N ARG A 96 10.05 -9.41 -1.46
CA ARG A 96 10.61 -8.24 -2.16
C ARG A 96 9.58 -7.49 -3.00
N ARG A 97 8.40 -8.08 -3.20
CA ARG A 97 7.31 -7.55 -4.05
C ARG A 97 7.75 -7.22 -5.47
N ILE A 98 8.73 -7.95 -5.98
CA ILE A 98 9.21 -7.84 -7.35
C ILE A 98 8.33 -8.72 -8.26
N ALA A 99 7.99 -9.92 -7.79
CA ALA A 99 7.08 -10.80 -8.51
C ALA A 99 5.63 -10.29 -8.44
N PRO A 100 4.84 -10.44 -9.52
CA PRO A 100 3.41 -10.13 -9.47
C PRO A 100 2.70 -11.02 -8.44
N PRO A 101 1.59 -10.56 -7.83
CA PRO A 101 0.77 -11.38 -6.94
C PRO A 101 0.34 -12.69 -7.61
N ALA A 102 0.54 -13.81 -6.90
CA ALA A 102 0.17 -15.13 -7.36
C ALA A 102 -1.31 -15.40 -7.11
N LEU A 103 -1.98 -16.05 -8.06
CA LEU A 103 -3.33 -16.54 -7.86
C LEU A 103 -3.28 -17.77 -6.95
N CYS A 104 -4.01 -17.74 -5.84
CA CYS A 104 -4.01 -18.78 -4.83
C CYS A 104 -5.45 -19.19 -4.51
N GLN A 105 -5.66 -20.49 -4.28
CA GLN A 105 -6.82 -20.98 -3.55
C GLN A 105 -6.58 -20.75 -2.05
N VAL A 106 -7.60 -20.24 -1.38
CA VAL A 106 -7.62 -19.98 0.06
C VAL A 106 -8.86 -20.61 0.65
N VAL A 107 -8.69 -21.44 1.66
CA VAL A 107 -9.78 -22.08 2.41
C VAL A 107 -9.59 -21.88 3.90
N ARG A 108 -10.73 -21.69 4.58
CA ARG A 108 -10.79 -21.67 6.04
C ARG A 108 -10.93 -23.09 6.58
N GLY A 109 -10.22 -23.36 7.67
CA GLY A 109 -10.42 -24.53 8.50
C GLY A 109 -10.38 -24.14 9.97
N THR A 110 -10.48 -25.14 10.82
CA THR A 110 -10.45 -25.00 12.28
C THR A 110 -9.42 -25.95 12.84
N ARG A 111 -8.53 -25.44 13.70
CA ARG A 111 -7.69 -26.29 14.55
C ARG A 111 -8.54 -27.08 15.53
N ASP A 112 -7.93 -28.09 16.12
CA ASP A 112 -8.58 -28.92 17.15
C ASP A 112 -9.02 -28.10 18.39
N ASP A 113 -8.37 -26.95 18.64
CA ASP A 113 -8.74 -25.99 19.68
C ASP A 113 -9.87 -25.02 19.28
N GLY A 114 -10.44 -25.19 18.09
CA GLY A 114 -11.51 -24.35 17.53
C GLY A 114 -11.04 -23.04 16.90
N ARG A 115 -9.73 -22.71 16.93
CA ARG A 115 -9.23 -21.47 16.31
C ARG A 115 -9.24 -21.58 14.79
N PRO A 116 -9.55 -20.49 14.06
CA PRO A 116 -9.54 -20.49 12.61
C PRO A 116 -8.10 -20.57 12.09
N VAL A 117 -7.91 -21.32 11.01
CA VAL A 117 -6.67 -21.38 10.23
C VAL A 117 -6.98 -21.29 8.75
N PHE A 118 -6.01 -20.87 7.95
CA PHE A 118 -6.18 -20.74 6.51
C PHE A 118 -5.17 -21.59 5.75
N LEU A 119 -5.67 -22.45 4.87
CA LEU A 119 -4.88 -23.17 3.88
C LEU A 119 -4.71 -22.29 2.64
N VAL A 120 -3.48 -22.18 2.15
CA VAL A 120 -3.12 -21.43 0.94
C VAL A 120 -2.42 -22.36 -0.05
N ILE A 121 -2.94 -22.41 -1.28
CA ILE A 121 -2.39 -23.21 -2.39
C ILE A 121 -2.29 -22.33 -3.64
N PRO A 122 -1.09 -21.99 -4.14
CA PRO A 122 -0.93 -21.31 -5.42
C PRO A 122 -1.45 -22.18 -6.56
N THR A 123 -2.18 -21.57 -7.51
CA THR A 123 -2.72 -22.29 -8.68
C THR A 123 -1.74 -22.32 -9.86
N ALA A 124 -0.59 -21.68 -9.72
CA ALA A 124 0.46 -21.61 -10.72
C ALA A 124 1.84 -21.70 -10.03
N PRO A 125 2.89 -22.15 -10.73
CA PRO A 125 4.24 -22.22 -10.18
C PRO A 125 4.70 -20.88 -9.63
N VAL A 126 5.11 -20.87 -8.35
CA VAL A 126 5.67 -19.68 -7.69
C VAL A 126 7.18 -19.70 -7.85
N LYS A 127 7.77 -18.60 -8.32
CA LYS A 127 9.22 -18.46 -8.34
C LYS A 127 9.73 -18.40 -6.92
N LEU A 128 10.31 -19.51 -6.46
CA LEU A 128 10.90 -19.58 -5.14
C LEU A 128 12.12 -18.64 -5.08
N PRO A 129 12.27 -17.84 -4.01
CA PRO A 129 13.47 -17.06 -3.82
C PRO A 129 14.66 -18.01 -3.76
N ARG A 130 15.67 -17.75 -4.60
CA ARG A 130 16.89 -18.54 -4.58
C ARG A 130 17.48 -18.46 -3.17
N PRO A 131 17.71 -19.59 -2.48
CA PRO A 131 18.29 -19.56 -1.16
C PRO A 131 19.60 -18.78 -1.24
N ARG A 132 19.65 -17.66 -0.52
CA ARG A 132 20.90 -16.91 -0.40
C ARG A 132 21.86 -17.87 0.31
N PRO A 133 23.04 -18.18 -0.26
CA PRO A 133 24.03 -18.98 0.45
C PRO A 133 24.26 -18.28 1.78
N ALA A 134 23.92 -18.97 2.88
CA ALA A 134 24.18 -18.47 4.20
C ALA A 134 25.70 -18.26 4.25
N THR A 135 26.13 -17.00 4.35
CA THR A 135 27.52 -16.72 4.68
C THR A 135 27.75 -17.43 6.01
N PRO A 136 28.65 -18.44 6.07
CA PRO A 136 28.85 -19.20 7.30
C PRO A 136 29.17 -18.19 8.38
N ALA A 137 28.33 -18.17 9.41
CA ALA A 137 28.59 -17.39 10.61
C ALA A 137 29.97 -17.83 11.10
N VAL A 138 30.93 -16.91 11.04
CA VAL A 138 32.20 -17.07 11.76
C VAL A 138 31.78 -17.32 13.20
N GLN A 139 32.04 -18.53 13.70
CA GLN A 139 31.80 -18.89 15.09
C GLN A 139 32.56 -17.89 15.95
N GLN A 140 31.83 -16.94 16.51
CA GLN A 140 32.35 -16.09 17.56
C GLN A 140 32.53 -17.01 18.78
N PRO A 141 33.75 -17.16 19.32
CA PRO A 141 33.99 -18.08 20.43
C PRO A 141 33.11 -17.74 21.63
N GLU A 142 32.44 -18.77 22.15
CA GLU A 142 31.66 -18.75 23.38
C GLU A 142 32.55 -18.34 24.55
N ALA A 143 32.33 -17.13 25.07
CA ALA A 143 32.96 -16.63 26.29
C ALA A 143 32.05 -16.92 27.50
N PRO A 144 32.60 -17.40 28.64
CA PRO A 144 31.82 -17.81 29.79
C PRO A 144 31.31 -16.61 30.62
N ALA A 145 30.07 -16.77 31.11
CA ALA A 145 29.41 -16.19 32.28
C ALA A 145 29.83 -14.80 32.83
N SER A 146 28.86 -13.88 32.72
CA SER A 146 28.49 -12.76 33.61
C SER A 146 29.52 -11.64 33.89
N GLU A 147 29.37 -10.55 33.13
CA GLU A 147 29.83 -9.19 33.48
C GLU A 147 28.71 -8.18 33.07
N PRO A 148 28.44 -7.10 33.84
CA PRO A 148 27.24 -6.27 33.65
C PRO A 148 27.26 -5.50 32.33
N PRO A 149 26.09 -5.06 31.82
CA PRO A 149 25.95 -4.61 30.44
C PRO A 149 26.78 -3.35 30.17
N PRO A 150 27.68 -3.35 29.17
CA PRO A 150 28.20 -2.10 28.64
C PRO A 150 27.08 -1.39 27.88
N ALA A 151 27.07 -0.06 28.03
CA ALA A 151 26.08 0.86 27.50
C ALA A 151 25.77 0.59 26.02
N ALA A 152 24.49 0.76 25.68
CA ALA A 152 23.96 0.70 24.33
C ALA A 152 24.85 1.49 23.35
N VAL A 153 25.45 0.78 22.39
CA VAL A 153 26.00 1.40 21.20
C VAL A 153 24.85 2.12 20.47
N PRO A 154 24.99 3.41 20.12
CA PRO A 154 23.96 4.12 19.39
C PRO A 154 23.74 3.43 18.04
N VAL A 155 22.48 3.06 17.77
CA VAL A 155 22.06 2.67 16.43
C VAL A 155 22.24 3.90 15.55
N GLU A 156 23.14 3.83 14.56
CA GLU A 156 23.37 4.92 13.61
C GLU A 156 22.07 5.21 12.86
N THR A 157 21.48 6.35 13.18
CA THR A 157 20.32 6.92 12.49
C THR A 157 20.73 7.22 11.05
N LEU A 158 20.25 6.43 10.09
CA LEU A 158 20.51 6.67 8.66
C LEU A 158 19.89 8.00 8.25
N ALA A 159 20.74 9.02 8.08
CA ALA A 159 20.35 10.35 7.63
C ALA A 159 19.76 10.33 6.21
N LEU A 160 18.72 11.14 5.98
CA LEU A 160 18.11 11.36 4.66
C LEU A 160 19.14 11.87 3.66
N LYS A 161 19.07 11.38 2.43
CA LYS A 161 19.89 11.81 1.31
C LYS A 161 19.03 12.33 0.17
N THR A 162 19.58 13.29 -0.58
CA THR A 162 19.00 13.70 -1.85
C THR A 162 18.85 12.49 -2.77
N GLY A 163 17.67 12.34 -3.38
CA GLY A 163 17.31 11.20 -4.21
C GLY A 163 16.62 10.06 -3.46
N ASP A 164 16.57 10.11 -2.12
CA ASP A 164 15.84 9.12 -1.33
C ASP A 164 14.35 9.14 -1.66
N ARG A 165 13.77 7.94 -1.69
CA ARG A 165 12.36 7.73 -1.98
C ARG A 165 11.68 7.14 -0.76
N PHE A 166 10.49 7.63 -0.48
CA PHE A 166 9.64 7.09 0.57
C PHE A 166 8.23 6.84 0.05
N LEU A 167 7.55 5.88 0.67
CA LEU A 167 6.13 5.65 0.49
C LEU A 167 5.39 6.26 1.67
N TRP A 168 4.22 6.82 1.41
CA TRP A 168 3.35 7.35 2.45
C TRP A 168 1.91 6.92 2.23
N ARG A 169 1.16 6.81 3.33
CA ARG A 169 -0.29 6.61 3.32
C ARG A 169 -0.94 7.47 4.37
N SER A 170 -2.11 8.00 4.06
CA SER A 170 -3.00 8.64 5.02
C SER A 170 -4.35 7.93 5.05
N ASP A 171 -5.04 8.02 6.19
CA ASP A 171 -6.43 7.61 6.30
C ASP A 171 -7.40 8.68 5.76
N ALA A 172 -8.71 8.44 5.88
CA ALA A 172 -9.74 9.34 5.42
C ALA A 172 -9.77 10.70 6.17
N SER A 173 -9.18 10.79 7.37
CA SER A 173 -9.09 12.02 8.15
C SER A 173 -7.88 12.89 7.77
N GLY A 174 -6.99 12.34 6.93
CA GLY A 174 -5.72 12.96 6.54
C GLY A 174 -4.56 12.63 7.48
N ALA A 175 -4.73 11.72 8.45
CA ALA A 175 -3.67 11.29 9.35
C ALA A 175 -2.73 10.30 8.66
N LEU A 176 -1.42 10.52 8.78
CA LEU A 176 -0.39 9.65 8.24
C LEU A 176 -0.40 8.30 8.96
N THR A 177 -0.72 7.22 8.26
CA THR A 177 -0.78 5.86 8.80
C THR A 177 0.42 5.00 8.43
N THR A 178 1.17 5.40 7.40
CA THR A 178 2.38 4.70 6.97
C THR A 178 3.36 5.71 6.39
N LEU A 179 4.63 5.61 6.78
CA LEU A 179 5.75 6.24 6.11
C LEU A 179 6.92 5.25 6.10
N THR A 180 7.51 5.01 4.93
CA THR A 180 8.74 4.22 4.80
C THR A 180 9.94 5.15 4.62
N GLY A 181 11.15 4.70 4.92
CA GLY A 181 12.37 5.52 4.72
C GLY A 181 13.17 5.70 6.00
N SER A 182 13.88 6.82 6.11
CA SER A 182 14.69 7.18 7.28
C SER A 182 13.85 7.26 8.56
N GLU A 183 14.47 6.99 9.70
CA GLU A 183 13.80 7.06 11.02
C GLU A 183 13.17 8.42 11.32
N GLY A 184 13.74 9.53 10.86
CA GLY A 184 13.13 10.86 11.05
C GLY A 184 11.72 10.99 10.45
N LEU A 185 11.43 10.28 9.36
CA LEU A 185 10.13 10.31 8.69
C LEU A 185 9.05 9.54 9.44
N THR A 186 9.41 8.50 10.21
CA THR A 186 8.44 7.68 10.95
C THR A 186 7.84 8.45 12.12
N GLY A 187 8.53 9.47 12.64
CA GLY A 187 8.00 10.39 13.66
C GLY A 187 6.82 11.26 13.19
N LEU A 188 6.51 11.26 11.89
CA LEU A 188 5.31 11.91 11.34
C LEU A 188 4.06 11.03 11.37
N ILE A 189 4.20 9.72 11.61
CA ILE A 189 3.07 8.79 11.67
C ILE A 189 2.15 9.19 12.83
N GLY A 190 0.84 9.19 12.56
CA GLY A 190 -0.22 9.64 13.46
C GLY A 190 -0.58 11.11 13.32
N GLN A 191 0.27 11.94 12.70
CA GLN A 191 -0.02 13.36 12.49
C GLN A 191 -0.83 13.58 11.21
N ARG A 192 -1.71 14.58 11.21
CA ARG A 192 -2.48 14.96 10.03
C ARG A 192 -1.68 15.95 9.17
N TRP A 193 -1.85 15.85 7.86
CA TRP A 193 -1.19 16.78 6.93
C TRP A 193 -1.50 18.26 7.24
N GLN A 194 -2.74 18.55 7.66
CA GLN A 194 -3.16 19.89 8.04
C GLN A 194 -2.47 20.38 9.33
N ASP A 195 -2.29 19.49 10.31
CA ASP A 195 -1.64 19.83 11.57
C ASP A 195 -0.14 20.06 11.35
N LEU A 196 0.49 19.28 10.47
CA LEU A 196 1.87 19.51 10.03
C LEU A 196 2.02 20.90 9.39
N ALA A 197 1.06 21.34 8.58
CA ALA A 197 1.10 22.66 7.96
C ALA A 197 0.90 23.77 8.99
N GLY A 198 -0.08 23.60 9.89
CA GLY A 198 -0.34 24.56 10.98
C GLY A 198 0.86 24.75 11.91
N ASN A 199 1.65 23.70 12.11
CA ASN A 199 2.87 23.73 12.92
C ASN A 199 4.13 24.13 12.12
N GLY A 200 4.00 24.49 10.85
CA GLY A 200 5.12 24.86 9.98
C GLY A 200 6.07 23.72 9.59
N ARG A 201 5.70 22.47 9.88
CA ARG A 201 6.49 21.27 9.55
C ARG A 201 6.36 20.83 8.10
N ILE A 202 5.32 21.28 7.42
CA ILE A 202 5.22 21.22 5.96
C ILE A 202 4.84 22.60 5.42
N THR A 203 5.55 23.07 4.41
CA THR A 203 5.29 24.35 3.74
C THR A 203 5.37 24.20 2.22
N GLY A 204 4.80 25.15 1.48
CA GLY A 204 4.82 25.17 0.01
C GLY A 204 4.05 24.04 -0.67
N ALA A 205 3.15 23.37 0.06
CA ALA A 205 2.41 22.18 -0.40
C ALA A 205 0.96 22.51 -0.83
N ASP A 206 0.69 23.73 -1.32
CA ASP A 206 -0.67 24.21 -1.61
C ASP A 206 -1.39 23.35 -2.65
N GLY A 207 -0.69 22.95 -3.72
CA GLY A 207 -1.26 22.07 -4.76
C GLY A 207 -1.59 20.67 -4.22
N MET A 208 -0.76 20.13 -3.33
CA MET A 208 -1.07 18.89 -2.60
C MET A 208 -2.34 19.06 -1.76
N PHE A 209 -2.46 20.13 -0.98
CA PHE A 209 -3.62 20.35 -0.12
C PHE A 209 -4.92 20.52 -0.89
N ALA A 210 -4.88 21.25 -2.02
CA ALA A 210 -6.02 21.36 -2.93
C ALA A 210 -6.45 19.97 -3.44
N ALA A 211 -5.50 19.17 -3.94
CA ALA A 211 -5.79 17.82 -4.44
C ALA A 211 -6.32 16.87 -3.36
N LEU A 212 -5.81 16.98 -2.12
CA LEU A 212 -6.33 16.21 -0.99
C LEU A 212 -7.78 16.60 -0.65
N GLY A 213 -8.12 17.90 -0.69
CA GLY A 213 -9.47 18.40 -0.48
C GLY A 213 -10.46 17.93 -1.55
N GLU A 214 -10.03 17.97 -2.82
CA GLU A 214 -10.84 17.57 -3.98
C GLU A 214 -10.85 16.06 -4.24
N ARG A 215 -10.08 15.28 -3.47
CA ARG A 215 -9.93 13.82 -3.67
C ARG A 215 -9.38 13.45 -5.04
N MET A 216 -8.49 14.28 -5.57
CA MET A 216 -7.84 14.10 -6.86
C MET A 216 -6.49 13.39 -6.75
N THR A 217 -6.07 12.78 -7.85
CA THR A 217 -4.68 12.30 -7.99
C THR A 217 -3.78 13.50 -8.30
N PHE A 218 -2.63 13.59 -7.65
CA PHE A 218 -1.62 14.63 -7.88
C PHE A 218 -0.24 14.00 -8.04
N ARG A 219 0.66 14.72 -8.72
CA ARG A 219 1.98 14.22 -9.07
C ARG A 219 3.03 15.32 -8.98
N ALA A 220 4.17 14.99 -8.38
CA ALA A 220 5.31 15.87 -8.24
C ALA A 220 4.97 17.25 -7.65
N GLU A 221 4.01 17.30 -6.72
CA GLU A 221 3.69 18.52 -5.98
C GLU A 221 4.86 18.85 -5.06
N PRO A 222 5.49 20.04 -5.21
CA PRO A 222 6.59 20.42 -4.36
C PRO A 222 6.09 20.62 -2.92
N ALA A 223 6.93 20.29 -1.95
CA ALA A 223 6.69 20.61 -0.56
C ALA A 223 8.04 20.70 0.17
N CYS A 224 8.07 21.44 1.25
CA CYS A 224 9.22 21.50 2.15
C CYS A 224 8.83 20.91 3.49
N LEU A 225 9.56 19.88 3.94
CA LEU A 225 9.33 19.17 5.19
C LEU A 225 10.40 19.53 6.23
N ASP A 226 10.00 19.67 7.48
CA ASP A 226 10.90 19.85 8.63
C ASP A 226 10.69 18.75 9.68
N LEU A 227 11.76 17.99 9.91
CA LEU A 227 11.82 16.90 10.88
C LEU A 227 12.48 17.30 12.21
N GLY A 228 12.92 18.55 12.35
CA GLY A 228 13.65 19.07 13.51
C GLY A 228 15.12 19.36 13.21
N ASP A 229 15.68 18.75 12.16
CA ASP A 229 17.07 18.96 11.71
C ASP A 229 17.18 20.00 10.57
N GLY A 230 16.06 20.67 10.27
CA GLY A 230 15.95 21.71 9.26
C GLY A 230 15.11 21.31 8.04
N PRO A 231 14.64 22.32 7.29
CA PRO A 231 13.74 22.13 6.16
C PRO A 231 14.44 21.48 4.94
N PHE A 232 13.82 20.46 4.37
CA PHE A 232 14.28 19.80 3.13
C PHE A 232 13.18 19.77 2.07
N GLN A 233 13.59 19.78 0.81
CA GLN A 233 12.64 19.81 -0.32
C GLN A 233 12.27 18.41 -0.74
N VAL A 234 10.98 18.19 -0.96
CA VAL A 234 10.43 16.95 -1.47
C VAL A 234 9.46 17.23 -2.62
N GLU A 235 9.30 16.23 -3.49
CA GLU A 235 8.20 16.16 -4.45
C GLU A 235 7.27 15.02 -4.01
N LEU A 236 5.99 15.34 -3.80
CA LEU A 236 4.97 14.41 -3.34
C LEU A 236 4.02 14.04 -4.48
N SER A 237 3.69 12.76 -4.57
CA SER A 237 2.66 12.25 -5.48
C SER A 237 1.70 11.37 -4.70
N GLY A 238 0.41 11.44 -5.00
CA GLY A 238 -0.61 10.70 -4.26
C GLY A 238 -1.88 10.46 -5.07
N ALA A 239 -2.61 9.41 -4.69
CA ALA A 239 -3.90 9.07 -5.25
C ALA A 239 -4.88 8.64 -4.15
N PRO A 240 -6.19 8.89 -4.33
CA PRO A 240 -7.20 8.44 -3.39
C PRO A 240 -7.26 6.90 -3.32
N LEU A 241 -7.45 6.38 -2.11
CA LEU A 241 -7.63 4.96 -1.83
C LEU A 241 -9.12 4.64 -1.70
N GLY A 242 -9.55 3.61 -2.42
CA GLY A 242 -10.96 3.32 -2.67
C GLY A 242 -11.27 3.67 -4.12
N ARG A 243 -11.42 2.65 -4.98
CA ARG A 243 -11.84 2.80 -6.38
C ARG A 243 -13.17 2.06 -6.58
N GLY A 244 -13.99 2.57 -7.50
CA GLY A 244 -15.32 2.04 -7.78
C GLY A 244 -16.27 2.36 -6.63
N ASP A 245 -17.08 1.39 -6.23
CA ASP A 245 -18.08 1.53 -5.17
C ASP A 245 -17.49 1.48 -3.76
N ALA A 246 -16.18 1.25 -3.63
CA ALA A 246 -15.51 1.25 -2.32
C ALA A 246 -15.45 2.67 -1.75
N ALA A 247 -15.92 2.82 -0.51
CA ALA A 247 -15.84 4.09 0.21
C ALA A 247 -14.40 4.63 0.27
N PHE A 248 -14.28 5.95 0.16
CA PHE A 248 -13.01 6.65 0.31
C PHE A 248 -12.36 6.31 1.65
N SER A 249 -11.12 5.82 1.60
CA SER A 249 -10.39 5.29 2.76
C SER A 249 -9.10 6.05 3.08
N GLY A 250 -8.84 7.14 2.34
CA GLY A 250 -7.65 8.00 2.51
C GLY A 250 -6.84 8.13 1.22
N PHE A 251 -5.54 8.37 1.36
CA PHE A 251 -4.62 8.52 0.22
C PHE A 251 -3.40 7.61 0.36
N GLY A 252 -2.82 7.24 -0.77
CA GLY A 252 -1.56 6.53 -0.85
C GLY A 252 -0.67 7.15 -1.91
N GLY A 253 0.61 7.22 -1.63
CA GLY A 253 1.55 7.92 -2.49
C GLY A 253 3.00 7.61 -2.23
N PHE A 254 3.86 8.38 -2.87
CA PHE A 254 5.30 8.36 -2.65
C PHE A 254 5.84 9.79 -2.62
N GLY A 255 7.01 9.94 -2.01
CA GLY A 255 7.78 11.17 -1.99
C GLY A 255 9.20 10.95 -2.46
N LEU A 256 9.79 11.98 -3.09
CA LEU A 256 11.18 12.01 -3.53
C LEU A 256 11.88 13.19 -2.86
N VAL A 257 13.00 12.94 -2.18
CA VAL A 257 13.83 13.99 -1.59
C VAL A 257 14.64 14.67 -2.69
N ARG A 258 14.44 15.98 -2.87
CA ARG A 258 15.08 16.79 -3.92
C ARG A 258 16.32 17.52 -3.41
N SER A 259 16.29 17.94 -2.16
CA SER A 259 17.47 18.47 -1.47
C SER A 259 17.31 18.26 0.02
N VAL A 260 18.39 17.88 0.69
CA VAL A 260 18.51 17.89 2.15
C VAL A 260 19.31 19.12 2.58
N PRO A 261 19.10 19.64 3.81
CA PRO A 261 19.91 20.74 4.30
C PRO A 261 21.36 20.25 4.31
N ALA A 262 22.29 21.05 3.81
CA ALA A 262 23.69 20.78 4.07
C ALA A 262 23.84 20.74 5.60
N ALA A 263 24.27 19.60 6.14
CA ALA A 263 24.46 19.43 7.58
C ALA A 263 25.15 20.70 8.08
N ARG A 264 24.52 21.40 9.04
CA ARG A 264 25.16 22.54 9.69
C ARG A 264 26.43 21.99 10.30
N VAL A 265 27.55 22.15 9.61
CA VAL A 265 28.86 22.12 10.24
C VAL A 265 28.69 23.15 11.34
N ALA A 266 28.71 22.69 12.59
CA ALA A 266 28.80 23.56 13.73
C ALA A 266 30.11 24.33 13.53
N ASN A 267 30.00 25.47 12.85
CA ASN A 267 31.03 26.47 12.85
C ASN A 267 30.96 27.02 14.27
N THR A 268 31.63 26.36 15.20
CA THR A 268 32.23 27.01 16.35
C THR A 268 33.22 28.02 15.79
N ALA A 269 32.67 29.12 15.27
CA ALA A 269 33.37 30.35 15.07
C ALA A 269 33.81 30.76 16.47
N SER A 270 35.07 30.44 16.75
CA SER A 270 35.86 31.05 17.81
C SER A 270 35.59 32.54 17.75
N ALA A 271 34.81 33.04 18.70
CA ALA A 271 34.63 34.47 18.87
C ALA A 271 36.01 35.05 19.21
N PRO A 272 36.53 36.02 18.44
CA PRO A 272 37.66 36.80 18.93
C PRO A 272 37.18 37.61 20.13
N ILE A 273 37.69 37.24 21.30
CA ILE A 273 37.64 38.05 22.51
C ILE A 273 38.31 39.38 22.19
N ALA A 274 37.55 40.48 22.30
CA ALA A 274 38.08 41.82 22.42
C ALA A 274 37.34 42.53 23.58
N PRO A 275 38.02 43.44 24.29
CA PRO A 275 37.94 43.50 25.75
C PRO A 275 36.93 44.52 26.29
N ALA A 276 36.68 44.36 27.59
CA ALA A 276 35.90 45.17 28.51
C ALA A 276 35.91 46.69 28.24
N ALA A 277 34.71 47.28 28.29
CA ALA A 277 34.48 48.60 28.83
C ALA A 277 33.08 48.65 29.48
N THR A 278 33.07 48.74 30.80
CA THR A 278 32.00 49.31 31.66
C THR A 278 32.69 50.47 32.41
N PRO A 279 32.01 51.47 33.02
CA PRO A 279 30.57 51.73 33.16
C PRO A 279 30.17 53.21 32.90
N GLU A 280 28.87 53.51 32.74
CA GLU A 280 28.30 54.74 33.32
C GLU A 280 26.76 54.68 33.40
N GLU A 281 26.28 54.70 34.66
CA GLU A 281 24.94 55.08 35.10
C GLU A 281 25.02 56.56 35.54
N PRO A 282 23.95 57.36 35.44
CA PRO A 282 23.24 57.70 36.69
C PRO A 282 21.71 57.96 36.58
N LEU A 283 20.98 57.40 37.57
CA LEU A 283 19.98 58.04 38.46
C LEU A 283 18.66 58.65 37.89
N ALA A 284 17.56 57.88 38.03
CA ALA A 284 16.33 58.09 38.87
C ALA A 284 15.51 59.43 38.79
N PRO A 285 14.31 59.57 39.44
CA PRO A 285 13.14 58.68 39.64
C PRO A 285 11.76 59.41 39.43
N ASP A 286 10.63 58.67 39.36
CA ASP A 286 9.35 58.93 40.10
C ASP A 286 8.28 57.89 39.65
N ALA A 287 7.85 56.97 40.51
CA ALA A 287 6.72 57.10 41.45
C ALA A 287 5.34 57.18 40.78
N SER A 288 4.60 56.07 40.80
CA SER A 288 3.23 56.04 41.33
C SER A 288 2.80 54.61 41.58
N ALA A 289 2.69 54.30 42.88
CA ALA A 289 1.95 53.18 43.42
C ALA A 289 0.44 53.37 43.22
N LEU A 290 -0.32 52.27 43.29
CA LEU A 290 -1.67 52.08 43.86
C LEU A 290 -2.21 50.76 43.25
N SER A 291 -2.14 49.63 43.95
CA SER A 291 -3.13 49.11 44.92
C SER A 291 -4.03 48.00 44.33
N VAL A 292 -3.92 46.83 44.95
CA VAL A 292 -4.71 45.57 44.96
C VAL A 292 -6.18 45.91 45.40
N PRO A 293 -7.28 45.16 45.08
CA PRO A 293 -7.39 43.72 45.29
C PRO A 293 -8.31 42.83 44.40
N ALA A 294 -8.09 41.52 44.50
CA ALA A 294 -9.04 40.41 44.25
C ALA A 294 -10.19 40.45 45.30
N PRO A 295 -11.40 39.85 45.12
CA PRO A 295 -11.64 38.39 45.01
C PRO A 295 -12.81 38.05 44.05
N THR A 296 -13.16 36.81 43.69
CA THR A 296 -13.98 35.88 44.49
C THR A 296 -14.36 34.68 43.62
N ALA A 297 -14.06 33.47 44.08
CA ALA A 297 -14.66 32.22 43.63
C ALA A 297 -16.07 32.05 44.23
N PRO A 298 -16.89 31.17 43.65
CA PRO A 298 -17.49 30.16 44.52
C PRO A 298 -17.42 28.74 43.93
N GLU A 299 -17.04 27.83 44.82
CA GLU A 299 -17.16 26.37 44.76
C GLU A 299 -18.57 25.96 45.28
N PRO A 300 -18.88 24.66 45.47
CA PRO A 300 -19.80 23.87 44.65
C PRO A 300 -21.17 23.62 45.33
N ALA A 301 -22.17 23.21 44.54
CA ALA A 301 -23.43 22.69 45.07
C ALA A 301 -23.61 21.22 44.67
N SER A 302 -23.66 20.39 45.70
CA SER A 302 -23.97 18.97 45.72
C SER A 302 -25.45 18.71 45.43
N ALA A 303 -25.76 17.68 44.64
CA ALA A 303 -27.05 16.99 44.67
C ALA A 303 -26.96 15.61 43.99
N GLU A 304 -26.73 14.58 44.80
CA GLU A 304 -27.32 13.24 44.57
C GLU A 304 -28.75 13.28 45.16
N PRO A 305 -29.74 12.59 44.56
CA PRO A 305 -30.13 11.32 45.17
C PRO A 305 -30.58 10.22 44.18
N ALA A 306 -30.45 9.00 44.69
CA ALA A 306 -30.92 7.73 44.16
C ALA A 306 -32.42 7.68 43.79
N ALA A 307 -32.77 6.88 42.78
CA ALA A 307 -33.97 6.04 42.79
C ALA A 307 -33.89 4.91 41.74
N ALA A 308 -34.12 3.69 42.21
CA ALA A 308 -34.20 2.46 41.44
C ALA A 308 -35.59 2.29 40.80
N VAL A 309 -35.65 1.73 39.59
CA VAL A 309 -36.82 1.01 39.01
C VAL A 309 -36.24 -0.08 38.10
N ALA A 310 -36.11 -1.34 38.54
CA ALA A 310 -37.12 -2.40 38.53
C ALA A 310 -37.63 -2.78 37.11
N VAL A 311 -37.10 -3.90 36.59
CA VAL A 311 -37.63 -4.75 35.50
C VAL A 311 -38.96 -5.38 35.98
N PRO A 312 -40.01 -5.61 35.16
CA PRO A 312 -40.30 -6.95 34.57
C PRO A 312 -41.10 -6.90 33.22
N PRO A 313 -41.76 -7.98 32.72
CA PRO A 313 -41.29 -8.70 31.52
C PRO A 313 -42.38 -8.93 30.43
N ALA A 314 -41.99 -9.73 29.42
CA ALA A 314 -42.82 -10.67 28.64
C ALA A 314 -43.62 -10.20 27.41
N ASP A 315 -43.37 -10.94 26.33
CA ASP A 315 -44.27 -11.43 25.29
C ASP A 315 -45.29 -10.49 24.64
N CYS A 316 -45.01 -10.17 23.38
CA CYS A 316 -46.05 -10.18 22.35
C CYS A 316 -45.45 -10.75 21.06
N ALA A 317 -45.69 -12.04 20.85
CA ALA A 317 -45.73 -12.64 19.52
C ALA A 317 -46.90 -12.01 18.74
N ALA A 318 -46.64 -11.52 17.54
CA ALA A 318 -47.65 -11.24 16.52
C ALA A 318 -47.06 -11.45 15.11
N PRO A 319 -47.88 -11.84 14.13
CA PRO A 319 -47.47 -12.58 12.94
C PRO A 319 -47.08 -11.71 11.74
N ILE A 320 -46.39 -12.38 10.81
CA ILE A 320 -45.92 -11.96 9.48
C ILE A 320 -47.03 -11.29 8.64
N PRO A 321 -46.69 -10.26 7.84
CA PRO A 321 -47.29 -10.07 6.52
C PRO A 321 -46.25 -10.08 5.39
N ALA A 322 -46.44 -11.07 4.51
CA ALA A 322 -46.16 -11.15 3.07
C ALA A 322 -45.04 -10.28 2.45
N GLU A 323 -44.05 -10.97 1.87
CA GLU A 323 -43.20 -10.50 0.79
C GLU A 323 -44.03 -10.04 -0.43
N PRO A 324 -43.73 -8.88 -1.04
CA PRO A 324 -44.18 -8.57 -2.39
C PRO A 324 -43.21 -9.15 -3.43
N GLU A 325 -43.76 -9.94 -4.35
CA GLU A 325 -43.11 -10.42 -5.57
C GLU A 325 -42.53 -9.26 -6.41
N PRO A 326 -41.28 -9.33 -6.90
CA PRO A 326 -40.81 -8.40 -7.91
C PRO A 326 -41.34 -8.79 -9.28
N THR A 327 -42.40 -8.13 -9.71
CA THR A 327 -42.88 -8.10 -11.10
C THR A 327 -41.78 -7.52 -11.99
N ILE A 328 -41.27 -8.35 -12.90
CA ILE A 328 -40.41 -7.95 -14.01
C ILE A 328 -41.30 -7.28 -15.06
N ALA A 329 -41.20 -5.95 -15.18
CA ALA A 329 -41.73 -5.19 -16.30
C ALA A 329 -40.56 -4.62 -17.10
N SER A 330 -40.30 -5.24 -18.25
CA SER A 330 -39.44 -4.70 -19.30
C SER A 330 -40.05 -3.41 -19.85
N ASP A 331 -39.43 -2.27 -19.57
CA ASP A 331 -39.72 -1.00 -20.25
C ASP A 331 -38.51 -0.65 -21.12
N GLU A 332 -38.70 -0.91 -22.41
CA GLU A 332 -37.77 -0.67 -23.51
C GLU A 332 -37.81 0.82 -23.84
N ARG A 333 -36.97 1.63 -23.17
CA ARG A 333 -36.87 3.07 -23.43
C ARG A 333 -35.70 3.39 -24.36
N GLN A 334 -36.05 3.49 -25.63
CA GLN A 334 -35.27 4.05 -26.74
C GLN A 334 -34.89 5.53 -26.47
N PRO A 335 -33.63 5.95 -26.71
CA PRO A 335 -33.22 7.34 -26.51
C PRO A 335 -33.71 8.23 -27.66
N GLU A 336 -34.62 9.14 -27.34
CA GLU A 336 -35.12 10.19 -28.21
C GLU A 336 -34.15 11.39 -28.21
N ALA A 337 -33.67 11.75 -29.40
CA ALA A 337 -32.79 12.89 -29.62
C ALA A 337 -33.57 14.21 -29.55
N PRO A 338 -33.10 15.25 -28.83
CA PRO A 338 -33.73 16.55 -28.89
C PRO A 338 -33.27 17.31 -30.14
N ALA A 339 -34.19 17.47 -31.09
CA ALA A 339 -34.15 18.48 -32.13
C ALA A 339 -34.54 19.84 -31.53
N VAL A 340 -33.71 20.86 -31.75
CA VAL A 340 -34.05 22.28 -31.52
C VAL A 340 -33.36 23.13 -32.59
N PRO A 341 -33.92 24.32 -32.92
CA PRO A 341 -34.28 24.66 -34.28
C PRO A 341 -33.32 25.66 -34.92
N ASN A 342 -33.40 25.69 -36.24
CA ASN A 342 -32.70 26.56 -37.16
C ASN A 342 -33.27 27.99 -37.10
N ASP A 343 -32.49 28.95 -36.60
CA ASP A 343 -32.66 30.38 -36.84
C ASP A 343 -31.32 30.98 -37.28
N ALA A 344 -31.34 31.61 -38.45
CA ALA A 344 -30.21 32.29 -39.09
C ALA A 344 -30.48 33.82 -39.12
N PRO A 345 -29.54 34.66 -39.57
CA PRO A 345 -28.51 35.26 -38.73
C PRO A 345 -28.61 36.80 -38.68
N ALA A 346 -28.16 37.41 -37.57
CA ALA A 346 -27.92 38.85 -37.47
C ALA A 346 -26.42 39.13 -37.37
N ALA A 347 -25.98 40.12 -38.15
CA ALA A 347 -24.60 40.49 -38.41
C ALA A 347 -23.80 40.88 -37.16
N ALA A 348 -22.58 40.35 -37.02
CA ALA A 348 -21.51 40.93 -36.21
C ALA A 348 -20.12 40.46 -36.69
N ALA A 349 -19.33 41.44 -37.15
CA ALA A 349 -17.86 41.56 -37.22
C ALA A 349 -17.00 40.47 -37.93
N PRO A 350 -16.06 40.87 -38.82
CA PRO A 350 -15.00 39.99 -39.33
C PRO A 350 -14.08 39.52 -38.21
N PHE A 351 -14.04 38.22 -37.95
CA PHE A 351 -13.04 37.59 -37.10
C PHE A 351 -11.78 37.35 -37.93
N GLU A 352 -10.74 38.14 -37.68
CA GLU A 352 -9.41 37.97 -38.26
C GLU A 352 -8.77 36.70 -37.66
N PRO A 353 -8.36 35.71 -38.48
CA PRO A 353 -7.76 34.49 -37.95
C PRO A 353 -6.42 34.84 -37.27
N PRO A 354 -6.15 34.35 -36.05
CA PRO A 354 -4.84 34.53 -35.43
C PRO A 354 -3.78 33.84 -36.28
N ALA A 355 -2.70 34.57 -36.54
CA ALA A 355 -1.55 34.09 -37.31
C ALA A 355 -1.04 32.73 -36.79
N PRO A 356 -0.57 31.82 -37.66
CA PRO A 356 -0.03 30.54 -37.25
C PRO A 356 1.15 30.79 -36.29
N ALA A 357 0.97 30.36 -35.04
CA ALA A 357 2.04 30.33 -34.06
C ALA A 357 3.20 29.54 -34.66
N ALA A 358 4.39 30.14 -34.65
CA ALA A 358 5.60 29.56 -35.21
C ALA A 358 5.80 28.16 -34.62
N THR A 359 5.76 27.13 -35.48
CA THR A 359 6.22 25.79 -35.16
C THR A 359 7.68 25.88 -34.76
N VAL A 360 7.94 25.85 -33.45
CA VAL A 360 9.28 25.66 -32.89
C VAL A 360 9.67 24.24 -33.27
N GLU A 361 10.48 24.10 -34.33
CA GLU A 361 11.05 22.81 -34.69
C GLU A 361 11.89 22.30 -33.51
N PRO A 362 11.65 21.06 -33.05
CA PRO A 362 12.43 20.49 -31.97
C PRO A 362 13.91 20.45 -32.40
N PRO A 363 14.83 20.74 -31.47
CA PRO A 363 16.26 20.74 -31.78
C PRO A 363 16.67 19.39 -32.38
N PRO A 364 17.52 19.36 -33.41
CA PRO A 364 17.98 18.12 -34.03
C PRO A 364 18.69 17.28 -32.96
N LEU A 365 18.30 16.00 -32.87
CA LEU A 365 18.91 15.05 -31.95
C LEU A 365 20.42 14.97 -32.20
N SER A 366 21.17 14.91 -31.11
CA SER A 366 22.62 14.74 -31.15
C SER A 366 23.01 13.37 -31.72
N THR A 367 24.25 13.25 -32.19
CA THR A 367 24.77 12.02 -32.78
C THR A 367 24.75 10.84 -31.79
N ASP A 368 24.97 11.12 -30.50
CA ASP A 368 24.88 10.13 -29.41
C ASP A 368 23.45 9.67 -29.16
N GLU A 369 22.47 10.56 -29.24
CA GLU A 369 21.05 10.19 -29.12
C GLU A 369 20.63 9.29 -30.29
N HIS A 370 21.07 9.60 -31.51
CA HIS A 370 20.85 8.72 -32.66
C HIS A 370 21.51 7.34 -32.50
N ALA A 371 22.69 7.26 -31.87
CA ALA A 371 23.34 5.99 -31.56
C ALA A 371 22.54 5.18 -30.53
N ALA A 372 22.07 5.84 -29.46
CA ALA A 372 21.24 5.21 -28.43
C ALA A 372 19.92 4.68 -28.99
N PHE A 373 19.24 5.44 -29.86
CA PHE A 373 18.01 4.97 -30.53
C PHE A 373 18.24 3.73 -31.41
N ARG A 374 19.38 3.65 -32.11
CA ARG A 374 19.74 2.48 -32.90
C ARG A 374 20.02 1.26 -32.03
N GLU A 375 20.63 1.44 -30.86
CA GLU A 375 20.89 0.35 -29.92
C GLU A 375 19.58 -0.22 -29.34
N ILE A 376 18.66 0.65 -28.92
CA ILE A 376 17.33 0.25 -28.42
C ILE A 376 16.54 -0.48 -29.52
N ALA A 377 16.54 0.03 -30.75
CA ALA A 377 15.86 -0.61 -31.88
C ALA A 377 16.45 -2.00 -32.20
N ARG A 378 17.78 -2.17 -32.12
CA ARG A 378 18.43 -3.47 -32.30
C ARG A 378 18.03 -4.44 -31.17
N ALA A 379 18.01 -3.98 -29.92
CA ALA A 379 17.63 -4.80 -28.77
C ALA A 379 16.16 -5.25 -28.84
N LEU A 380 15.27 -4.39 -29.35
CA LEU A 380 13.87 -4.74 -29.57
C LEU A 380 13.71 -5.72 -30.73
N GLY A 381 14.39 -5.50 -31.86
CA GLY A 381 14.35 -6.41 -33.01
C GLY A 381 14.82 -7.83 -32.68
N ALA A 382 15.86 -7.97 -31.85
CA ALA A 382 16.36 -9.27 -31.41
C ALA A 382 15.37 -10.07 -30.56
N ARG A 383 14.42 -9.42 -29.88
CA ARG A 383 13.40 -10.09 -29.07
C ARG A 383 12.21 -10.57 -29.89
N TYR A 384 11.90 -9.89 -31.00
CA TYR A 384 10.79 -10.27 -31.88
C TYR A 384 11.20 -11.29 -32.95
N ALA A 385 12.45 -11.28 -33.43
CA ALA A 385 12.92 -12.23 -34.44
C ALA A 385 13.09 -13.68 -33.93
N GLY A 386 12.95 -13.94 -32.63
CA GLY A 386 13.13 -15.25 -32.01
C GLY A 386 11.85 -15.96 -31.55
N ASP A 387 10.67 -15.32 -31.67
CA ASP A 387 9.41 -15.85 -31.13
C ASP A 387 8.46 -16.43 -32.20
N ASP A 388 8.78 -16.27 -33.49
CA ASP A 388 7.95 -16.74 -34.61
C ASP A 388 8.36 -18.12 -35.19
N ALA A 389 9.33 -18.83 -34.59
CA ALA A 389 9.92 -20.03 -35.21
C ALA A 389 9.56 -21.39 -34.58
N GLU A 390 8.86 -21.47 -33.45
CA GLU A 390 8.58 -22.76 -32.80
C GLU A 390 7.14 -22.89 -32.28
N THR A 391 6.18 -23.07 -33.19
CA THR A 391 4.94 -23.79 -32.86
C THR A 391 4.38 -24.54 -34.08
N GLU A 392 5.20 -25.36 -34.73
CA GLU A 392 4.70 -26.40 -35.64
C GLU A 392 4.51 -27.70 -34.85
N SER A 393 3.39 -27.77 -34.13
CA SER A 393 2.90 -29.00 -33.51
C SER A 393 2.05 -29.75 -34.54
N PRO A 394 2.31 -31.04 -34.84
CA PRO A 394 1.60 -31.76 -35.90
C PRO A 394 0.15 -32.07 -35.47
N ALA A 395 -0.82 -31.39 -36.10
CA ALA A 395 -2.23 -31.70 -35.93
C ALA A 395 -2.66 -32.89 -36.84
N PRO A 396 -3.55 -33.77 -36.35
CA PRO A 396 -4.09 -34.86 -37.13
C PRO A 396 -5.20 -34.39 -38.08
N ARG A 397 -5.36 -35.19 -39.14
CA ARG A 397 -6.39 -35.16 -40.20
C ARG A 397 -7.79 -34.74 -39.74
N GLY A 398 -8.45 -33.94 -40.57
CA GLY A 398 -9.90 -34.01 -40.79
C GLY A 398 -10.68 -32.73 -40.51
N GLY A 399 -10.82 -31.87 -41.52
CA GLY A 399 -11.76 -30.75 -41.47
C GLY A 399 -11.95 -30.17 -42.88
N ALA A 400 -13.08 -30.51 -43.50
CA ALA A 400 -13.44 -30.12 -44.85
C ALA A 400 -13.56 -28.59 -44.99
N VAL A 401 -12.79 -28.01 -45.92
CA VAL A 401 -12.93 -26.63 -46.38
C VAL A 401 -14.00 -26.60 -47.45
N MET A 402 -15.12 -25.92 -47.18
CA MET A 402 -16.10 -25.57 -48.22
C MET A 402 -15.50 -24.49 -49.13
N PRO A 403 -15.58 -24.60 -50.46
CA PRO A 403 -15.16 -23.54 -51.36
C PRO A 403 -16.16 -22.37 -51.34
N PHE A 404 -15.64 -21.15 -51.23
CA PHE A 404 -16.40 -19.92 -51.40
C PHE A 404 -16.89 -19.78 -52.86
N PRO A 405 -18.14 -19.35 -53.09
CA PRO A 405 -18.63 -19.03 -54.43
C PRO A 405 -17.91 -17.80 -55.00
N GLY A 406 -17.31 -17.94 -56.18
CA GLY A 406 -16.75 -16.80 -56.94
C GLY A 406 -17.83 -15.90 -57.55
N PRO A 407 -17.49 -14.66 -57.92
CA PRO A 407 -18.42 -13.68 -58.46
C PRO A 407 -18.87 -14.03 -59.89
N ASN A 408 -20.19 -14.10 -60.09
CA ASN A 408 -20.83 -14.21 -61.41
C ASN A 408 -20.63 -12.93 -62.22
N THR A 409 -19.88 -13.02 -63.31
CA THR A 409 -19.92 -12.06 -64.42
C THR A 409 -21.12 -12.38 -65.31
N GLY A 410 -22.18 -11.56 -65.22
CA GLY A 410 -23.31 -11.60 -66.14
C GLY A 410 -22.94 -11.06 -67.52
N PRO A 411 -23.62 -11.50 -68.60
CA PRO A 411 -23.32 -11.08 -69.96
C PRO A 411 -23.86 -9.68 -70.28
N ASN A 412 -23.05 -8.93 -71.02
CA ASN A 412 -23.40 -7.67 -71.67
C ASN A 412 -24.43 -7.95 -72.78
N THR A 413 -25.54 -7.22 -72.79
CA THR A 413 -26.45 -7.07 -73.94
C THR A 413 -26.60 -5.59 -74.25
#